data_AF-M0P6X6-F1
#
_entry.id   AF-M0P6X6-F1
#
_cell.length_a   1.000
_cell.length_b   1.000
_cell.length_c   1.000
_cell.angle_alpha   90.00
_cell.angle_beta   90.00
_cell.angle_gamma   90.00
#
_symmetry.space_group_name_H-M   'P 1'
#
loop_
_entity.id
_entity.type
_entity.pdbx_description
1 polymer ?
#
loop_
_entity_poly.entity_id
_entity_poly.type
_entity_poly.pdbx_seq_one_letter_code
_entity_poly.pdbx_strand_id
1 'polypeptide(L)'
;MAPAEDDISIEEKRVYAGTAGRTDAYVATDGGVVRVALSADKIGAFDMVARDPARDAAVLPRRDAPDLLGVATDDGLRVAPVGDDLAFEPVDAAPVGTEPLVAVGVHDGAFLVAGEGGEIDRVEVADDRSESAATSVGTVSDPRAIDGPLVAAGDGVHRVTRDDGASAPRALTAVGLDDARDVAGAGMPLAATTAGMYWLGNGWMTALEGDATAVAADGDGHAMAVADGALFVHGADDAEWDDETWRPSELPVDEEPVALGYGPGVSVAVTDAGTLCVDAGDGWRHQVVGVPGVAGVALAAVE
;
A
#
# COMPACT_ATOMS: atom_id res chain seq x y z
N MET A 1 5.22 -57.77 -32.60
CA MET A 1 4.87 -56.35 -32.60
C MET A 1 4.93 -55.92 -31.15
N ALA A 2 6.06 -55.34 -30.74
CA ALA A 2 6.26 -54.79 -29.41
C ALA A 2 6.23 -53.26 -29.56
N PRO A 3 5.52 -52.51 -28.70
CA PRO A 3 5.80 -51.10 -28.53
C PRO A 3 6.83 -50.93 -27.41
N ALA A 4 7.87 -50.18 -27.69
CA ALA A 4 8.77 -49.65 -26.68
C ALA A 4 9.09 -48.22 -27.09
N GLU A 5 9.03 -47.34 -26.08
CA GLU A 5 9.69 -46.04 -26.01
C GLU A 5 8.95 -44.89 -26.70
N ASP A 6 7.92 -44.38 -26.02
CA ASP A 6 7.53 -42.98 -26.13
C ASP A 6 8.57 -42.16 -25.35
N ASP A 7 9.50 -41.60 -26.12
CA ASP A 7 10.58 -40.72 -25.71
C ASP A 7 9.95 -39.37 -25.30
N ILE A 8 9.58 -39.26 -24.02
CA ILE A 8 9.20 -37.98 -23.40
C ILE A 8 10.39 -37.03 -23.44
N SER A 9 10.45 -36.28 -24.53
CA SER A 9 11.49 -35.29 -24.80
C SER A 9 11.70 -34.36 -23.61
N ILE A 10 12.96 -34.08 -23.31
CA ILE A 10 13.43 -33.14 -22.27
C ILE A 10 12.86 -31.71 -22.47
N GLU A 11 12.19 -31.43 -23.59
CA GLU A 11 11.45 -30.18 -23.83
C GLU A 11 10.13 -30.08 -23.04
N GLU A 12 9.59 -31.18 -22.52
CA GLU A 12 8.38 -31.21 -21.68
C GLU A 12 8.69 -31.13 -20.16
N LYS A 13 9.94 -30.78 -19.82
CA LYS A 13 10.43 -30.54 -18.45
C LYS A 13 10.89 -29.11 -18.19
N ARG A 14 10.72 -28.20 -19.15
CA ARG A 14 10.69 -26.76 -18.85
C ARG A 14 9.29 -26.42 -18.38
N VAL A 15 9.03 -26.85 -17.14
CA VAL A 15 8.07 -26.24 -16.23
C VAL A 15 8.05 -24.74 -16.53
N TYR A 16 6.88 -24.22 -16.87
CA TYR A 16 6.56 -22.81 -16.72
C TYR A 16 6.69 -22.46 -15.23
N ALA A 17 7.92 -22.39 -14.75
CA ALA A 17 8.31 -21.58 -13.62
C ALA A 17 8.97 -20.39 -14.28
N GLY A 18 8.15 -19.50 -14.85
CA GLY A 18 8.51 -18.09 -14.75
C GLY A 18 8.71 -17.90 -13.25
N THR A 19 9.96 -17.71 -12.83
CA THR A 19 10.25 -17.35 -11.45
C THR A 19 9.41 -16.11 -11.18
N ALA A 20 8.28 -16.27 -10.49
CA ALA A 20 7.60 -15.12 -9.94
C ALA A 20 8.69 -14.41 -9.12
N GLY A 21 9.01 -13.18 -9.52
CA GLY A 21 10.02 -12.38 -8.84
C GLY A 21 9.72 -12.36 -7.35
N ARG A 22 10.77 -12.18 -6.54
CA ARG A 22 10.57 -12.02 -5.10
C ARG A 22 9.79 -10.72 -4.90
N THR A 23 8.76 -10.75 -4.08
CA THR A 23 8.06 -9.54 -3.62
C THR A 23 8.34 -9.40 -2.15
N ASP A 24 8.84 -8.26 -1.70
CA ASP A 24 9.05 -8.00 -0.28
C ASP A 24 7.88 -7.16 0.25
N ALA A 25 7.27 -7.60 1.35
CA ALA A 25 6.28 -6.84 2.11
C ALA A 25 6.96 -6.13 3.28
N TYR A 26 6.79 -4.81 3.38
CA TYR A 26 7.31 -3.96 4.43
C TYR A 26 6.17 -3.56 5.35
N VAL A 27 6.12 -4.15 6.53
CA VAL A 27 5.08 -3.90 7.54
C VAL A 27 5.58 -2.82 8.48
N ALA A 28 4.92 -1.65 8.48
CA ALA A 28 5.15 -0.58 9.43
C ALA A 28 4.48 -0.93 10.76
N THR A 29 5.22 -0.76 11.87
CA THR A 29 4.74 -1.11 13.21
C THR A 29 5.24 -0.13 14.26
N ASP A 30 4.61 -0.14 15.44
CA ASP A 30 5.10 0.55 16.65
C ASP A 30 6.54 0.18 17.04
N GLY A 31 7.02 -1.01 16.63
CA GLY A 31 8.38 -1.49 16.89
C GLY A 31 9.38 -1.26 15.76
N GLY A 32 8.93 -0.67 14.65
CA GLY A 32 9.72 -0.42 13.44
C GLY A 32 9.20 -1.15 12.21
N VAL A 33 10.09 -1.46 11.27
CA VAL A 33 9.70 -2.03 9.97
C VAL A 33 10.15 -3.48 9.88
N VAL A 34 9.21 -4.37 9.58
CA VAL A 34 9.50 -5.77 9.27
C VAL A 34 9.41 -6.00 7.77
N ARG A 35 10.47 -6.56 7.18
CA ARG A 35 10.45 -7.09 5.83
C ARG A 35 10.03 -8.56 5.88
N VAL A 36 9.11 -8.95 5.00
CA VAL A 36 8.71 -10.34 4.78
C VAL A 36 8.89 -10.65 3.30
N ALA A 37 9.77 -11.60 2.99
CA ALA A 37 9.99 -12.04 1.61
C ALA A 37 8.86 -12.96 1.16
N LEU A 38 8.27 -12.67 0.01
CA LEU A 38 7.19 -13.43 -0.61
C LEU A 38 7.66 -13.97 -1.96
N SER A 39 7.25 -15.19 -2.27
CA SER A 39 7.44 -15.81 -3.58
C SER A 39 6.14 -16.49 -3.98
N ALA A 40 5.34 -15.79 -4.78
CA ALA A 40 3.92 -16.12 -4.98
C ALA A 40 3.19 -16.26 -3.63
N ASP A 41 2.55 -17.40 -3.37
CA ASP A 41 1.84 -17.69 -2.12
C ASP A 41 2.76 -18.17 -0.98
N LYS A 42 4.08 -18.25 -1.21
CA LYS A 42 5.04 -18.69 -0.21
C LYS A 42 5.57 -17.52 0.59
N ILE A 43 5.36 -17.59 1.89
CA ILE A 43 5.98 -16.68 2.85
C ILE A 43 7.36 -17.23 3.23
N GLY A 44 8.39 -16.46 2.93
CA GLY A 44 9.79 -16.77 3.15
C GLY A 44 10.32 -16.25 4.49
N ALA A 45 11.58 -15.82 4.49
CA ALA A 45 12.19 -15.21 5.66
C ALA A 45 11.57 -13.83 5.95
N PHE A 46 11.55 -13.47 7.23
CA PHE A 46 11.22 -12.13 7.66
C PHE A 46 12.26 -11.63 8.66
N ASP A 47 12.51 -10.32 8.63
CA ASP A 47 13.51 -9.67 9.45
C ASP A 47 13.12 -8.22 9.76
N MET A 48 13.53 -7.74 10.93
CA MET A 48 13.34 -6.36 11.35
C MET A 48 14.42 -5.49 10.71
N VAL A 49 14.04 -4.71 9.70
CA VAL A 49 14.93 -3.88 8.88
C VAL A 49 15.11 -2.46 9.43
N ALA A 50 14.17 -2.01 10.26
CA ALA A 50 14.29 -0.78 11.05
C ALA A 50 13.71 -1.01 12.46
N ARG A 51 14.23 -0.30 13.46
CA ARG A 51 13.84 -0.45 14.88
C ARG A 51 13.17 0.79 15.47
N ASP A 52 13.15 1.89 14.72
CA ASP A 52 12.45 3.10 15.11
C ASP A 52 10.98 2.96 14.69
N PRO A 53 10.01 3.35 15.53
CA PRO A 53 8.58 3.23 15.22
C PRO A 53 8.22 3.82 13.86
N ALA A 54 7.40 3.08 13.11
CA ALA A 54 6.95 3.45 11.78
C ALA A 54 5.42 3.57 11.79
N ARG A 55 4.90 4.73 11.37
CA ARG A 55 3.47 5.02 11.32
C ARG A 55 2.84 4.61 10.00
N ASP A 56 3.61 4.57 8.91
CA ASP A 56 3.14 4.16 7.59
C ASP A 56 4.33 3.87 6.66
N ALA A 57 4.10 3.20 5.54
CA ALA A 57 5.11 2.91 4.53
C ALA A 57 4.54 2.95 3.10
N ALA A 58 5.34 3.40 2.15
CA ALA A 58 5.02 3.35 0.72
C ALA A 58 6.25 3.08 -0.13
N VAL A 59 6.06 2.50 -1.31
CA VAL A 59 7.13 2.19 -2.26
C VAL A 59 6.99 3.11 -3.47
N LEU A 60 8.02 3.92 -3.70
CA LEU A 60 8.14 4.79 -4.87
C LEU A 60 8.85 4.03 -6.01
N PRO A 61 8.16 3.73 -7.13
CA PRO A 61 8.78 3.07 -8.26
C PRO A 61 9.82 3.97 -8.95
N ARG A 62 10.97 3.41 -9.33
CA ARG A 62 12.02 4.15 -10.07
C ARG A 62 12.44 3.41 -11.34
N ARG A 63 12.63 4.16 -12.44
CA ARG A 63 12.90 3.57 -13.76
C ARG A 63 14.32 3.04 -13.95
N ASP A 64 15.30 3.75 -13.40
CA ASP A 64 16.73 3.51 -13.64
C ASP A 64 17.52 3.28 -12.34
N ALA A 65 16.80 2.96 -11.26
CA ALA A 65 17.33 2.69 -9.92
C ALA A 65 16.37 1.72 -9.20
N PRO A 66 16.81 1.01 -8.15
CA PRO A 66 15.91 0.22 -7.33
C PRO A 66 14.74 1.06 -6.81
N ASP A 67 13.59 0.47 -6.60
CA ASP A 67 12.48 1.18 -5.96
C ASP A 67 12.91 1.76 -4.61
N LEU A 68 12.24 2.82 -4.18
CA LEU A 68 12.59 3.51 -2.94
C LEU A 68 11.47 3.29 -1.93
N LEU A 69 11.80 2.63 -0.83
CA LEU A 69 10.89 2.49 0.32
C LEU A 69 10.94 3.79 1.13
N GLY A 70 9.78 4.40 1.34
CA GLY A 70 9.59 5.53 2.25
C GLY A 70 8.79 5.10 3.48
N VAL A 71 9.18 5.60 4.65
CA VAL A 71 8.56 5.29 5.94
C VAL A 71 8.27 6.58 6.69
N ALA A 72 7.01 6.77 7.08
CA ALA A 72 6.59 7.85 7.96
C ALA A 72 6.97 7.52 9.41
N THR A 73 7.68 8.42 10.07
CA THR A 73 8.16 8.23 11.45
C THR A 73 7.93 9.49 12.28
N ASP A 74 8.15 9.38 13.60
CA ASP A 74 8.14 10.51 14.52
C ASP A 74 9.22 11.56 14.21
N ASP A 75 10.26 11.19 13.47
CA ASP A 75 11.39 12.05 13.12
C ASP A 75 11.44 12.39 11.62
N GLY A 76 10.27 12.45 10.98
CA GLY A 76 10.13 12.77 9.55
C GLY A 76 10.15 11.55 8.62
N LEU A 77 10.42 11.80 7.33
CA LEU A 77 10.48 10.76 6.31
C LEU A 77 11.84 10.05 6.36
N ARG A 78 11.83 8.73 6.38
CA ARG A 78 13.02 7.87 6.20
C ARG A 78 12.90 7.10 4.90
N VAL A 79 13.97 7.03 4.12
CA VAL A 79 13.98 6.32 2.85
C VAL A 79 15.12 5.32 2.74
N ALA A 80 14.88 4.20 2.07
CA ALA A 80 15.92 3.21 1.77
C ALA A 80 15.67 2.62 0.38
N PRO A 81 16.72 2.42 -0.46
CA PRO A 81 16.58 1.65 -1.67
C PRO A 81 16.12 0.22 -1.34
N VAL A 82 15.11 -0.27 -2.05
CA VAL A 82 14.63 -1.66 -1.95
C VAL A 82 15.76 -2.60 -2.36
N GLY A 83 15.99 -3.63 -1.55
CA GLY A 83 17.04 -4.62 -1.78
C GLY A 83 17.31 -5.47 -0.54
N ASP A 84 18.39 -6.24 -0.58
CA ASP A 84 18.76 -7.15 0.51
C ASP A 84 19.29 -6.41 1.74
N ASP A 85 20.09 -5.35 1.53
CA ASP A 85 20.74 -4.56 2.56
C ASP A 85 20.10 -3.15 2.65
N LEU A 86 18.96 -3.05 3.33
CA LEU A 86 18.28 -1.77 3.56
C LEU A 86 19.06 -0.90 4.55
N ALA A 87 19.36 0.33 4.13
CA ALA A 87 19.93 1.37 4.96
C ALA A 87 19.03 2.61 4.88
N PHE A 88 18.32 2.91 5.97
CA PHE A 88 17.42 4.05 6.02
C PHE A 88 18.17 5.36 6.25
N GLU A 89 17.85 6.34 5.42
CA GLU A 89 18.39 7.70 5.49
C GLU A 89 17.26 8.72 5.74
N PRO A 90 17.50 9.75 6.56
CA PRO A 90 16.56 10.85 6.73
C PRO A 90 16.48 11.70 5.46
N VAL A 91 15.26 12.12 5.10
CA VAL A 91 15.07 13.16 4.09
C VAL A 91 14.97 14.51 4.78
N ASP A 92 15.98 15.36 4.59
CA ASP A 92 16.02 16.73 5.11
C ASP A 92 15.72 17.71 3.95
N ALA A 93 14.46 18.09 3.78
CA ALA A 93 14.02 18.94 2.68
C ALA A 93 12.84 19.83 3.11
N ALA A 94 13.10 21.09 3.44
CA ALA A 94 12.06 22.01 3.87
C ALA A 94 10.89 22.12 2.86
N PRO A 95 9.62 22.18 3.33
CA PRO A 95 9.22 22.24 4.74
C PRO A 95 9.30 20.91 5.50
N VAL A 96 9.51 19.79 4.80
CA VAL A 96 9.60 18.45 5.42
C VAL A 96 10.95 18.29 6.12
N GLY A 97 10.91 18.33 7.45
CA GLY A 97 12.09 18.17 8.30
C GLY A 97 12.01 16.94 9.18
N THR A 98 12.34 17.15 10.46
CA THR A 98 12.29 16.12 11.52
C THR A 98 10.95 16.10 12.25
N GLU A 99 9.92 16.67 11.64
CA GLU A 99 8.58 16.73 12.22
C GLU A 99 7.86 15.38 12.05
N PRO A 100 7.03 14.96 13.03
CA PRO A 100 6.31 13.69 12.95
C PRO A 100 5.41 13.59 11.72
N LEU A 101 5.51 12.48 11.00
CA LEU A 101 4.64 12.14 9.88
C LEU A 101 3.71 11.00 10.27
N VAL A 102 2.45 11.08 9.87
CA VAL A 102 1.41 10.08 10.16
C VAL A 102 1.08 9.17 8.98
N ALA A 103 1.29 9.63 7.74
CA ALA A 103 1.02 8.86 6.54
C ALA A 103 2.03 9.19 5.44
N VAL A 104 2.31 8.21 4.57
CA VAL A 104 3.12 8.39 3.37
C VAL A 104 2.52 7.60 2.22
N GLY A 105 2.37 8.25 1.06
CA GLY A 105 1.91 7.64 -0.17
C GLY A 105 2.75 8.08 -1.35
N VAL A 106 2.41 7.59 -2.55
CA VAL A 106 3.13 7.93 -3.78
C VAL A 106 2.20 8.50 -4.83
N HIS A 107 2.61 9.62 -5.41
CA HIS A 107 1.87 10.25 -6.50
C HIS A 107 2.82 10.98 -7.46
N ASP A 108 2.61 10.80 -8.77
CA ASP A 108 3.40 11.46 -9.83
C ASP A 108 4.92 11.35 -9.63
N GLY A 109 5.40 10.15 -9.27
CA GLY A 109 6.83 9.86 -9.13
C GLY A 109 7.50 10.56 -7.94
N ALA A 110 6.74 10.94 -6.92
CA ALA A 110 7.25 11.49 -5.67
C ALA A 110 6.46 10.94 -4.48
N PHE A 111 7.02 11.08 -3.28
CA PHE A 111 6.25 10.83 -2.08
C PHE A 111 5.29 12.00 -1.81
N LEU A 112 4.14 11.66 -1.25
CA LEU A 112 3.28 12.57 -0.53
C LEU A 112 3.34 12.17 0.94
N VAL A 113 3.50 13.15 1.83
CA VAL A 113 3.57 12.91 3.28
C VAL A 113 2.54 13.77 3.99
N ALA A 114 1.98 13.23 5.07
CA ALA A 114 1.12 13.96 5.98
C ALA A 114 1.82 14.17 7.31
N GLY A 115 1.95 15.43 7.74
CA GLY A 115 2.38 15.80 9.08
C GLY A 115 1.27 15.60 10.10
N GLU A 116 1.64 15.35 11.35
CA GLU A 116 0.69 15.25 12.48
C GLU A 116 -0.14 16.53 12.68
N GLY A 117 0.36 17.69 12.22
CA GLY A 117 -0.33 18.98 12.23
C GLY A 117 -1.38 19.16 11.11
N GLY A 118 -1.45 18.22 10.16
CA GLY A 118 -2.38 18.28 9.03
C GLY A 118 -1.74 18.72 7.71
N GLU A 119 -0.47 19.09 7.69
CA GLU A 119 0.25 19.51 6.48
C GLU A 119 0.40 18.36 5.49
N ILE A 120 0.10 18.61 4.23
CA ILE A 120 0.35 17.68 3.12
C ILE A 120 1.46 18.26 2.25
N ASP A 121 2.57 17.54 2.16
CA ASP A 121 3.74 17.94 1.39
C ASP A 121 4.10 16.89 0.34
N ARG A 122 4.61 17.37 -0.80
CA ARG A 122 5.19 16.52 -1.83
C ARG A 122 6.70 16.53 -1.70
N VAL A 123 7.31 15.35 -1.67
CA VAL A 123 8.75 15.17 -1.48
C VAL A 123 9.36 14.46 -2.70
N GLU A 124 10.19 15.18 -3.43
CA GLU A 124 11.08 14.64 -4.46
C GLU A 124 12.40 14.27 -3.81
N VAL A 125 12.64 12.96 -3.68
CA VAL A 125 13.89 12.46 -3.11
C VAL A 125 14.96 12.49 -4.19
N ALA A 126 16.10 13.08 -3.86
CA ALA A 126 17.22 13.15 -4.76
C ALA A 126 17.82 11.78 -5.09
N ASP A 127 18.47 11.74 -6.25
CA ASP A 127 19.50 10.76 -6.56
C ASP A 127 20.89 11.28 -6.13
N ASP A 128 21.93 10.48 -6.34
CA ASP A 128 23.33 10.83 -6.03
C ASP A 128 23.83 12.14 -6.68
N ARG A 129 23.03 12.80 -7.53
CA ARG A 129 23.41 13.97 -8.34
C ARG A 129 22.64 15.23 -7.99
N SER A 130 21.71 15.17 -7.02
CA SER A 130 20.77 16.27 -6.72
C SER A 130 20.52 16.42 -5.21
N GLU A 131 19.82 17.47 -4.81
CA GLU A 131 19.31 17.64 -3.44
C GLU A 131 17.80 17.34 -3.40
N SER A 132 17.34 16.69 -2.33
CA SER A 132 15.91 16.43 -2.15
C SER A 132 15.15 17.74 -2.00
N ALA A 133 13.92 17.79 -2.51
CA ALA A 133 13.08 18.97 -2.47
C ALA A 133 11.70 18.61 -1.95
N ALA A 134 11.14 19.46 -1.08
CA ALA A 134 9.75 19.36 -0.68
C ALA A 134 8.95 20.59 -1.08
N THR A 135 7.65 20.42 -1.26
CA THR A 135 6.74 21.50 -1.61
C THR A 135 5.38 21.27 -0.96
N SER A 136 4.89 22.28 -0.28
CA SER A 136 3.57 22.25 0.34
C SER A 136 2.45 22.17 -0.69
N VAL A 137 1.52 21.25 -0.46
CA VAL A 137 0.34 20.98 -1.29
C VAL A 137 -0.92 21.55 -0.65
N GLY A 138 -1.05 21.46 0.67
CA GLY A 138 -2.19 21.94 1.42
C GLY A 138 -2.22 21.46 2.86
N THR A 139 -3.39 21.54 3.48
CA THR A 139 -3.61 21.07 4.86
C THR A 139 -4.98 20.40 4.97
N VAL A 140 -5.09 19.39 5.83
CA VAL A 140 -6.34 18.69 6.20
C VAL A 140 -6.48 18.61 7.71
N SER A 141 -7.66 18.23 8.19
CA SER A 141 -7.88 17.96 9.61
C SER A 141 -7.69 16.47 9.90
N ASP A 142 -6.75 16.11 10.79
CA ASP A 142 -6.51 14.71 11.20
C ASP A 142 -6.23 13.77 10.01
N PRO A 143 -5.08 13.94 9.30
CA PRO A 143 -4.71 13.06 8.19
C PRO A 143 -4.44 11.63 8.66
N ARG A 144 -4.82 10.64 7.87
CA ARG A 144 -4.76 9.21 8.25
C ARG A 144 -4.12 8.31 7.22
N ALA A 145 -4.37 8.52 5.94
CA ALA A 145 -3.82 7.69 4.87
C ALA A 145 -3.62 8.48 3.58
N ILE A 146 -2.67 8.04 2.75
CA ILE A 146 -2.43 8.59 1.42
C ILE A 146 -2.21 7.44 0.45
N ASP A 147 -3.02 7.37 -0.61
CA ASP A 147 -2.75 6.51 -1.76
C ASP A 147 -3.06 7.21 -3.08
N GLY A 148 -2.09 7.15 -3.99
CA GLY A 148 -2.13 7.90 -5.23
C GLY A 148 -2.43 9.39 -4.98
N PRO A 149 -3.41 9.97 -5.69
CA PRO A 149 -3.78 11.37 -5.50
C PRO A 149 -4.69 11.63 -4.29
N LEU A 150 -5.10 10.61 -3.53
CA LEU A 150 -6.10 10.74 -2.47
C LEU A 150 -5.44 10.88 -1.09
N VAL A 151 -6.09 11.64 -0.23
CA VAL A 151 -5.75 11.78 1.19
C VAL A 151 -7.00 11.51 2.01
N ALA A 152 -6.94 10.54 2.91
CA ALA A 152 -7.97 10.28 3.92
C ALA A 152 -7.70 11.16 5.15
N ALA A 153 -8.74 11.83 5.64
CA ALA A 153 -8.64 12.70 6.80
C ALA A 153 -9.96 12.70 7.61
N GLY A 154 -9.89 13.18 8.85
CA GLY A 154 -11.05 13.32 9.72
C GLY A 154 -12.13 14.24 9.14
N ASP A 155 -11.77 15.22 8.31
CA ASP A 155 -12.70 16.09 7.58
C ASP A 155 -13.09 15.59 6.18
N GLY A 156 -12.81 14.32 5.87
CA GLY A 156 -13.26 13.64 4.66
C GLY A 156 -12.10 13.25 3.73
N VAL A 157 -12.45 13.02 2.46
CA VAL A 157 -11.47 12.68 1.43
C VAL A 157 -11.06 13.94 0.68
N HIS A 158 -9.76 14.08 0.46
CA HIS A 158 -9.18 15.14 -0.36
C HIS A 158 -8.43 14.55 -1.54
N ARG A 159 -8.32 15.33 -2.62
CA ARG A 159 -7.57 14.96 -3.81
C ARG A 159 -6.51 16.00 -4.13
N VAL A 160 -5.29 15.54 -4.34
CA VAL A 160 -4.21 16.33 -4.91
C VAL A 160 -4.50 16.53 -6.39
N THR A 161 -4.65 17.80 -6.78
CA THR A 161 -4.89 18.20 -8.15
C THR A 161 -3.78 19.10 -8.64
N ARG A 162 -3.57 19.11 -9.96
CA ARG A 162 -2.67 20.04 -10.62
C ARG A 162 -3.43 20.75 -11.73
N ASP A 163 -3.38 22.07 -11.73
CA ASP A 163 -3.95 22.84 -12.85
C ASP A 163 -3.17 22.59 -14.14
N ASP A 164 -3.81 22.88 -15.28
CA ASP A 164 -3.20 22.77 -16.60
C ASP A 164 -2.01 23.74 -16.73
N GLY A 165 -0.80 23.19 -16.66
CA GLY A 165 0.44 23.92 -16.86
C GLY A 165 1.63 23.20 -16.24
N ALA A 166 2.72 23.06 -16.99
CA ALA A 166 3.94 22.35 -16.55
C ALA A 166 4.59 22.94 -15.27
N SER A 167 4.18 24.14 -14.84
CA SER A 167 4.66 24.81 -13.63
C SER A 167 3.54 25.20 -12.67
N ALA A 168 2.30 24.76 -12.91
CA ALA A 168 1.21 25.03 -11.98
C ALA A 168 1.48 24.31 -10.64
N PRO A 169 1.26 25.00 -9.50
CA PRO A 169 1.38 24.37 -8.19
C PRO A 169 0.34 23.27 -8.06
N ARG A 170 0.67 22.26 -7.26
CA ARG A 170 -0.34 21.31 -6.81
C ARG A 170 -1.19 21.96 -5.73
N ALA A 171 -2.44 21.54 -5.65
CA ALA A 171 -3.38 22.00 -4.65
C ALA A 171 -4.16 20.81 -4.11
N LEU A 172 -4.59 20.93 -2.86
CA LEU A 172 -5.46 19.96 -2.23
C LEU A 172 -6.92 20.41 -2.32
N THR A 173 -7.79 19.55 -2.84
CA THR A 173 -9.22 19.82 -3.02
C THR A 173 -10.04 18.81 -2.23
N ALA A 174 -10.94 19.28 -1.36
CA ALA A 174 -11.90 18.40 -0.69
C ALA A 174 -12.87 17.80 -1.72
N VAL A 175 -13.03 16.48 -1.70
CA VAL A 175 -13.89 15.74 -2.64
C VAL A 175 -15.08 15.06 -1.96
N GLY A 176 -15.29 15.30 -0.65
CA GLY A 176 -16.47 14.90 0.09
C GLY A 176 -16.22 13.77 1.08
N LEU A 177 -17.31 13.13 1.54
CA LEU A 177 -17.34 12.25 2.72
C LEU A 177 -16.94 12.97 4.01
N ASP A 178 -17.03 12.27 5.12
CA ASP A 178 -16.62 12.70 6.45
C ASP A 178 -15.86 11.54 7.10
N ASP A 179 -14.90 11.85 7.98
CA ASP A 179 -14.22 10.85 8.81
C ASP A 179 -13.60 9.68 8.00
N ALA A 180 -12.92 10.01 6.90
CA ALA A 180 -12.24 9.02 6.07
C ALA A 180 -11.07 8.42 6.85
N ARG A 181 -10.96 7.09 6.85
CA ARG A 181 -9.93 6.33 7.57
C ARG A 181 -8.82 5.87 6.64
N ASP A 182 -9.20 5.45 5.44
CA ASP A 182 -8.27 4.93 4.45
C ASP A 182 -8.77 5.20 3.02
N VAL A 183 -7.88 5.18 2.03
CA VAL A 183 -8.18 5.46 0.62
C VAL A 183 -7.36 4.57 -0.31
N ALA A 184 -7.95 4.23 -1.46
CA ALA A 184 -7.21 3.63 -2.57
C ALA A 184 -7.35 4.53 -3.81
N GLY A 185 -6.23 5.03 -4.32
CA GLY A 185 -6.14 5.97 -5.42
C GLY A 185 -5.82 5.32 -6.77
N ALA A 186 -5.36 4.06 -6.77
CA ALA A 186 -5.08 3.30 -7.98
C ALA A 186 -6.38 2.78 -8.63
N GLY A 187 -6.58 3.09 -9.92
CA GLY A 187 -7.76 2.65 -10.67
C GLY A 187 -9.06 3.34 -10.23
N MET A 188 -10.06 2.57 -9.80
CA MET A 188 -11.31 3.13 -9.25
C MET A 188 -11.01 3.75 -7.88
N PRO A 189 -11.27 5.04 -7.66
CA PRO A 189 -11.01 5.67 -6.37
C PRO A 189 -11.94 5.11 -5.30
N LEU A 190 -11.36 4.62 -4.19
CA LEU A 190 -12.09 4.06 -3.05
C LEU A 190 -11.77 4.83 -1.76
N ALA A 191 -12.71 4.81 -0.81
CA ALA A 191 -12.54 5.39 0.51
C ALA A 191 -13.26 4.57 1.58
N ALA A 192 -12.57 4.26 2.68
CA ALA A 192 -13.14 3.66 3.87
C ALA A 192 -13.47 4.75 4.90
N THR A 193 -14.67 4.69 5.49
CA THR A 193 -15.11 5.61 6.56
C THR A 193 -15.83 4.85 7.67
N THR A 194 -16.17 5.55 8.75
CA THR A 194 -17.00 5.00 9.84
C THR A 194 -18.40 4.52 9.44
N ALA A 195 -18.90 4.95 8.28
CA ALA A 195 -20.24 4.64 7.82
C ALA A 195 -20.28 3.62 6.67
N GLY A 196 -19.16 3.42 6.00
CA GLY A 196 -19.06 2.45 4.91
C GLY A 196 -17.80 2.60 4.08
N MET A 197 -17.69 1.72 3.11
CA MET A 197 -16.74 1.83 2.01
C MET A 197 -17.44 2.43 0.79
N TYR A 198 -16.78 3.38 0.12
CA TYR A 198 -17.33 4.13 -1.00
C TYR A 198 -16.42 4.07 -2.22
N TRP A 199 -17.02 4.14 -3.41
CA TRP A 199 -16.32 4.33 -4.68
C TRP A 199 -16.72 5.63 -5.35
N LEU A 200 -15.82 6.23 -6.14
CA LEU A 200 -16.07 7.52 -6.79
C LEU A 200 -16.56 7.36 -8.24
N GLY A 201 -17.88 7.44 -8.43
CA GLY A 201 -18.54 7.53 -9.73
C GLY A 201 -18.92 8.98 -10.09
N ASN A 202 -20.22 9.26 -10.19
CA ASN A 202 -20.76 10.64 -10.34
C ASN A 202 -20.81 11.41 -9.00
N GLY A 203 -19.98 11.00 -8.05
CA GLY A 203 -20.08 11.26 -6.62
C GLY A 203 -19.68 10.00 -5.86
N TRP A 204 -19.55 10.11 -4.53
CA TRP A 204 -19.30 8.94 -3.68
C TRP A 204 -20.56 8.08 -3.60
N MET A 205 -20.41 6.81 -3.97
CA MET A 205 -21.45 5.80 -3.96
C MET A 205 -21.05 4.71 -2.97
N THR A 206 -21.99 4.18 -2.21
CA THR A 206 -21.71 3.11 -1.25
C THR A 206 -21.33 1.82 -2.00
N ALA A 207 -20.21 1.23 -1.61
CA ALA A 207 -19.78 -0.12 -1.99
C ALA A 207 -20.17 -1.12 -0.91
N LEU A 208 -19.87 -0.80 0.36
CA LEU A 208 -20.21 -1.62 1.52
C LEU A 208 -20.72 -0.70 2.64
N GLU A 209 -21.78 -1.11 3.32
CA GLU A 209 -22.20 -0.48 4.58
C GLU A 209 -21.38 -1.04 5.75
N GLY A 210 -21.24 -0.28 6.84
CA GLY A 210 -20.56 -0.73 8.07
C GLY A 210 -19.35 0.12 8.43
N ASP A 211 -18.67 -0.20 9.54
CA ASP A 211 -17.45 0.48 9.93
C ASP A 211 -16.28 0.01 9.07
N ALA A 212 -15.97 0.76 8.01
CA ALA A 212 -14.88 0.42 7.09
C ALA A 212 -13.56 1.03 7.58
N THR A 213 -12.53 0.20 7.71
CA THR A 213 -11.28 0.57 8.40
C THR A 213 -10.04 0.59 7.50
N ALA A 214 -10.01 -0.24 6.47
CA ALA A 214 -8.90 -0.33 5.52
C ALA A 214 -9.41 -0.62 4.10
N VAL A 215 -8.69 -0.12 3.09
CA VAL A 215 -8.98 -0.38 1.68
C VAL A 215 -7.69 -0.37 0.85
N ALA A 216 -7.55 -1.31 -0.08
CA ALA A 216 -6.45 -1.32 -1.05
C ALA A 216 -6.98 -1.72 -2.43
N ALA A 217 -6.35 -1.23 -3.48
CA ALA A 217 -6.66 -1.60 -4.87
C ALA A 217 -5.38 -1.77 -5.69
N ASP A 218 -5.42 -2.64 -6.69
CA ASP A 218 -4.29 -2.87 -7.60
C ASP A 218 -4.27 -1.91 -8.80
N GLY A 219 -5.38 -1.20 -9.02
CA GLY A 219 -5.60 -0.31 -10.15
C GLY A 219 -6.17 -0.96 -11.41
N ASP A 220 -6.24 -2.29 -11.44
CA ASP A 220 -6.72 -3.11 -12.57
C ASP A 220 -8.09 -3.76 -12.27
N GLY A 221 -8.76 -3.34 -11.19
CA GLY A 221 -10.12 -3.72 -10.84
C GLY A 221 -10.22 -4.67 -9.65
N HIS A 222 -9.09 -5.15 -9.11
CA HIS A 222 -9.10 -5.86 -7.84
C HIS A 222 -9.03 -4.87 -6.69
N ALA A 223 -9.78 -5.16 -5.63
CA ALA A 223 -9.69 -4.41 -4.39
C ALA A 223 -10.00 -5.29 -3.18
N MET A 224 -9.46 -4.87 -2.04
CA MET A 224 -9.75 -5.43 -0.73
C MET A 224 -10.26 -4.33 0.18
N ALA A 225 -11.19 -4.68 1.08
CA ALA A 225 -11.68 -3.79 2.11
C ALA A 225 -11.90 -4.54 3.41
N VAL A 226 -11.70 -3.84 4.53
CA VAL A 226 -12.13 -4.32 5.85
C VAL A 226 -13.34 -3.51 6.28
N ALA A 227 -14.46 -4.19 6.54
CA ALA A 227 -15.68 -3.58 7.05
C ALA A 227 -16.26 -4.44 8.17
N ASP A 228 -16.60 -3.81 9.29
CA ASP A 228 -17.06 -4.46 10.53
C ASP A 228 -16.12 -5.60 10.98
N GLY A 229 -14.80 -5.42 10.78
CA GLY A 229 -13.75 -6.38 11.12
C GLY A 229 -13.62 -7.58 10.16
N ALA A 230 -14.43 -7.65 9.10
CA ALA A 230 -14.38 -8.72 8.10
C ALA A 230 -13.68 -8.26 6.80
N LEU A 231 -12.94 -9.16 6.18
CA LEU A 231 -12.30 -8.94 4.88
C LEU A 231 -13.27 -9.20 3.73
N PHE A 232 -13.34 -8.26 2.79
CA PHE A 232 -14.05 -8.38 1.53
C PHE A 232 -13.10 -8.20 0.36
N VAL A 233 -13.38 -8.91 -0.74
CA VAL A 233 -12.63 -8.84 -2.00
C VAL A 233 -13.55 -8.47 -3.16
N HIS A 234 -13.03 -7.66 -4.06
CA HIS A 234 -13.63 -7.30 -5.35
C HIS A 234 -12.74 -7.83 -6.48
N GLY A 235 -13.34 -8.40 -7.53
CA GLY A 235 -12.62 -8.99 -8.66
C GLY A 235 -12.59 -8.09 -9.90
N ALA A 236 -11.55 -8.20 -10.73
CA ALA A 236 -11.44 -7.40 -11.96
C ALA A 236 -12.49 -7.71 -13.04
N ASP A 237 -13.13 -8.87 -12.98
CA ASP A 237 -14.22 -9.23 -13.90
C ASP A 237 -15.56 -8.55 -13.53
N ASP A 238 -15.65 -7.98 -12.32
CA ASP A 238 -16.82 -7.28 -11.84
C ASP A 238 -16.72 -5.79 -12.28
N ALA A 239 -17.67 -5.32 -13.10
CA ALA A 239 -17.64 -3.96 -13.66
C ALA A 239 -18.33 -2.91 -12.78
N GLU A 240 -19.18 -3.37 -11.86
CA GLU A 240 -19.93 -2.57 -10.89
C GLU A 240 -19.21 -2.61 -9.54
N TRP A 241 -19.43 -1.59 -8.71
CA TRP A 241 -18.72 -1.40 -7.44
C TRP A 241 -19.69 -1.29 -6.25
N ASP A 242 -20.91 -1.79 -6.41
CA ASP A 242 -21.92 -1.86 -5.36
C ASP A 242 -21.75 -3.12 -4.49
N ASP A 243 -22.60 -3.29 -3.49
CA ASP A 243 -22.49 -4.34 -2.48
C ASP A 243 -22.56 -5.76 -3.03
N GLU A 244 -23.18 -5.96 -4.20
CA GLU A 244 -23.34 -7.27 -4.82
C GLU A 244 -22.03 -7.81 -5.42
N THR A 245 -21.06 -6.94 -5.72
CA THR A 245 -19.77 -7.34 -6.32
C THR A 245 -18.68 -7.62 -5.28
N TRP A 246 -18.89 -7.24 -4.03
CA TRP A 246 -17.98 -7.53 -2.92
C TRP A 246 -18.30 -8.88 -2.29
N ARG A 247 -17.27 -9.71 -2.12
CA ARG A 247 -17.42 -11.06 -1.57
C ARG A 247 -16.64 -11.18 -0.26
N PRO A 248 -17.22 -11.73 0.82
CA PRO A 248 -16.46 -11.99 2.03
C PRO A 248 -15.34 -12.99 1.73
N SER A 249 -14.18 -12.78 2.33
CA SER A 249 -12.99 -13.63 2.19
C SER A 249 -12.49 -14.00 3.57
N GLU A 250 -12.49 -15.29 3.90
CA GLU A 250 -12.07 -15.76 5.22
C GLU A 250 -10.54 -15.90 5.27
N LEU A 251 -9.91 -15.20 6.22
CA LEU A 251 -8.51 -15.44 6.54
C LEU A 251 -8.34 -16.79 7.23
N PRO A 252 -7.16 -17.44 7.11
CA PRO A 252 -6.88 -18.73 7.73
C PRO A 252 -6.59 -18.61 9.24
N VAL A 253 -6.93 -17.47 9.85
CA VAL A 253 -6.74 -17.10 11.25
C VAL A 253 -7.98 -16.32 11.74
N ASP A 254 -8.28 -16.42 13.03
CA ASP A 254 -9.38 -15.71 13.69
C ASP A 254 -8.84 -14.41 14.31
N GLU A 255 -8.38 -13.51 13.44
CA GLU A 255 -7.72 -12.24 13.78
C GLU A 255 -8.22 -11.14 12.82
N GLU A 256 -8.28 -9.90 13.29
CA GLU A 256 -8.83 -8.80 12.50
C GLU A 256 -7.77 -8.25 11.53
N PRO A 257 -8.04 -8.20 10.21
CA PRO A 257 -7.16 -7.53 9.27
C PRO A 257 -7.17 -6.01 9.49
N VAL A 258 -5.99 -5.39 9.56
CA VAL A 258 -5.83 -3.95 9.80
C VAL A 258 -5.03 -3.22 8.73
N ALA A 259 -4.25 -3.94 7.92
CA ALA A 259 -3.52 -3.36 6.81
C ALA A 259 -3.61 -4.25 5.57
N LEU A 260 -3.82 -3.64 4.41
CA LEU A 260 -4.04 -4.30 3.13
C LEU A 260 -3.03 -3.79 2.11
N GLY A 261 -2.61 -4.65 1.19
CA GLY A 261 -1.73 -4.22 0.11
C GLY A 261 -1.70 -5.18 -1.06
N TYR A 262 -1.34 -4.66 -2.22
CA TYR A 262 -1.15 -5.42 -3.44
C TYR A 262 0.30 -5.38 -3.89
N GLY A 263 0.82 -6.52 -4.32
CA GLY A 263 2.07 -6.64 -5.06
C GLY A 263 1.83 -7.38 -6.38
N PRO A 264 2.86 -7.54 -7.22
CA PRO A 264 2.71 -8.25 -8.50
C PRO A 264 2.18 -9.67 -8.32
N GLY A 265 0.91 -9.88 -8.67
CA GLY A 265 0.24 -11.17 -8.56
C GLY A 265 -0.01 -11.67 -7.14
N VAL A 266 0.08 -10.80 -6.12
CA VAL A 266 -0.18 -11.16 -4.72
C VAL A 266 -1.04 -10.12 -4.01
N SER A 267 -1.97 -10.61 -3.20
CA SER A 267 -2.77 -9.82 -2.24
C SER A 267 -2.24 -10.09 -0.84
N VAL A 268 -2.07 -9.05 -0.03
CA VAL A 268 -1.58 -9.16 1.34
C VAL A 268 -2.56 -8.51 2.31
N ALA A 269 -2.83 -9.21 3.40
CA ALA A 269 -3.50 -8.69 4.57
C ALA A 269 -2.63 -8.92 5.80
N VAL A 270 -2.50 -7.93 6.67
CA VAL A 270 -1.80 -8.04 7.95
C VAL A 270 -2.81 -7.80 9.07
N THR A 271 -2.79 -8.69 10.06
CA THR A 271 -3.72 -8.64 11.19
C THR A 271 -3.21 -7.77 12.34
N ASP A 272 -4.11 -7.36 13.24
CA ASP A 272 -3.81 -6.62 14.46
C ASP A 272 -2.79 -7.34 15.38
N ALA A 273 -2.80 -8.67 15.36
CA ALA A 273 -1.87 -9.54 16.08
C ALA A 273 -0.50 -9.70 15.38
N GLY A 274 -0.31 -9.09 14.21
CA GLY A 274 0.94 -9.18 13.45
C GLY A 274 1.12 -10.49 12.68
N THR A 275 0.02 -11.07 12.19
CA THR A 275 0.06 -12.19 11.25
C THR A 275 -0.02 -11.64 9.83
N LEU A 276 0.95 -12.00 8.98
CA LEU A 276 0.88 -11.69 7.55
C LEU A 276 0.18 -12.84 6.83
N CYS A 277 -0.85 -12.49 6.07
CA CYS A 277 -1.59 -13.37 5.16
C CYS A 277 -1.31 -12.95 3.71
N VAL A 278 -1.08 -13.92 2.83
CA VAL A 278 -0.84 -13.71 1.39
C VAL A 278 -1.72 -14.64 0.56
N ASP A 279 -2.28 -14.12 -0.53
CA ASP A 279 -2.98 -14.90 -1.55
C ASP A 279 -2.38 -14.57 -2.93
N ALA A 280 -2.06 -15.61 -3.71
CA ALA A 280 -1.56 -15.50 -5.08
C ALA A 280 -2.52 -16.13 -6.12
N GLY A 281 -3.80 -16.29 -5.75
CA GLY A 281 -4.88 -16.83 -6.60
C GLY A 281 -5.34 -18.24 -6.22
N ASP A 282 -4.66 -18.90 -5.28
CA ASP A 282 -4.97 -20.26 -4.81
C ASP A 282 -5.45 -20.28 -3.33
N GLY A 283 -5.76 -19.10 -2.78
CA GLY A 283 -6.25 -18.88 -1.43
C GLY A 283 -5.16 -18.51 -0.43
N TRP A 284 -5.61 -17.99 0.72
CA TRP A 284 -4.75 -17.41 1.75
C TRP A 284 -3.80 -18.41 2.41
N ARG A 285 -2.53 -18.01 2.52
CA ARG A 285 -1.49 -18.58 3.39
C ARG A 285 -1.11 -17.56 4.45
N HIS A 286 -0.63 -18.01 5.61
CA HIS A 286 -0.25 -17.10 6.68
C HIS A 286 1.06 -17.47 7.34
N GLN A 287 1.69 -16.47 7.95
CA GLN A 287 2.84 -16.60 8.82
C GLN A 287 2.71 -15.59 9.95
N VAL A 288 2.80 -16.07 11.19
CA VAL A 288 2.87 -15.19 12.36
C VAL A 288 4.24 -14.51 12.36
N VAL A 289 4.24 -13.19 12.19
CA VAL A 289 5.44 -12.35 12.29
C VAL A 289 5.63 -11.89 13.75
N GLY A 290 4.51 -11.70 14.47
CA GLY A 290 4.50 -11.45 15.91
C GLY A 290 4.90 -10.03 16.29
N VAL A 291 4.51 -9.05 15.46
CA VAL A 291 4.75 -7.63 15.71
C VAL A 291 3.42 -6.91 15.96
N PRO A 292 3.22 -6.34 17.17
CA PRO A 292 2.01 -5.58 17.49
C PRO A 292 2.04 -4.19 16.85
N GLY A 293 0.89 -3.52 16.82
CA GLY A 293 0.79 -2.12 16.41
C GLY A 293 1.08 -1.94 14.92
N VAL A 294 0.54 -2.83 14.08
CA VAL A 294 0.63 -2.73 12.62
C VAL A 294 -0.07 -1.45 12.17
N ALA A 295 0.64 -0.62 11.43
CA ALA A 295 0.16 0.68 10.99
C ALA A 295 -0.01 0.79 9.46
N GLY A 296 0.66 -0.06 8.69
CA GLY A 296 0.55 -0.11 7.23
C GLY A 296 1.40 -1.22 6.62
N VAL A 297 1.19 -1.48 5.33
CA VAL A 297 1.99 -2.46 4.58
C VAL A 297 2.26 -1.96 3.16
N ALA A 298 3.53 -2.01 2.73
CA ALA A 298 3.95 -1.65 1.38
C ALA A 298 4.63 -2.83 0.69
N LEU A 299 4.39 -3.00 -0.61
CA LEU A 299 4.88 -4.13 -1.39
C LEU A 299 5.85 -3.63 -2.46
N ALA A 300 7.00 -4.29 -2.59
CA ALA A 300 7.96 -4.01 -3.66
C ALA A 300 8.36 -5.29 -4.38
N ALA A 301 8.39 -5.24 -5.71
CA ALA A 301 9.08 -6.26 -6.48
C ALA A 301 10.59 -6.11 -6.26
N VAL A 302 11.29 -7.24 -6.11
CA VAL A 302 12.75 -7.27 -6.05
C VAL A 302 13.25 -7.98 -7.30
N GLU A 303 13.97 -7.24 -8.13
CA GLU A 303 14.63 -7.72 -9.35
C GLU A 303 16.04 -8.27 -9.08
#